data_AF-A0A379SHL3-F1
#
_entry.id   AF-A0A379SHL3-F1
#
_cell.length_a   1.000
_cell.length_b   1.000
_cell.length_c   1.000
_cell.angle_alpha   90.00
_cell.angle_beta   90.00
_cell.angle_gamma   90.00
#
_symmetry.space_group_name_H-M   'P 1'
#
loop_
_entity.id
_entity.type
_entity.pdbx_description
1 polymer ?
#
loop_
_entity_poly.entity_id
_entity_poly.type
_entity_poly.pdbx_seq_one_letter_code
_entity_poly.pdbx_strand_id
1 'polypeptide(L)' 'MALSVPPSIQRQADATADWLLPQPEDYAATLRAAEREYLGLEKKDWHILLPEVVRFVDFAKAHIPT' A
#
# COMPACT_ATOMS: atom_id res chain seq x y z
N MET A 1 -7.52 -10.92 33.89
CA MET A 1 -6.12 -10.46 33.89
C MET A 1 -5.75 -10.12 32.45
N ALA A 2 -5.62 -8.84 32.10
CA ALA A 2 -5.19 -8.44 30.77
C ALA A 2 -3.65 -8.56 30.71
N LEU A 3 -3.15 -9.41 29.82
CA LEU A 3 -1.72 -9.52 29.54
C LEU A 3 -1.28 -8.22 28.86
N SER A 4 -0.64 -7.32 29.61
CA SER A 4 -0.04 -6.12 29.04
C SER A 4 1.16 -6.54 28.21
N VAL A 5 1.11 -6.28 26.90
CA VAL A 5 2.23 -6.51 26.00
C VAL A 5 3.40 -5.63 26.46
N PRO A 6 4.60 -6.19 26.68
CA PRO A 6 5.74 -5.40 27.10
C PRO A 6 6.12 -4.37 26.01
N PRO A 7 6.56 -3.16 26.40
CA PRO A 7 6.77 -2.03 25.48
C PRO A 7 7.79 -2.32 24.38
N SER A 8 8.70 -3.28 24.58
CA SER A 8 9.66 -3.76 23.59
C SER A 8 8.98 -4.49 22.42
N ILE A 9 7.95 -5.28 22.71
CA ILE A 9 7.17 -6.00 21.70
C ILE A 9 6.25 -5.02 20.95
N GLN A 10 5.70 -4.03 21.66
CA GLN A 10 4.91 -2.97 21.03
C GLN A 10 5.74 -2.18 20.01
N ARG A 11 6.93 -1.69 20.39
CA ARG A 11 7.82 -0.97 19.46
C ARG A 11 8.27 -1.79 18.26
N GLN A 12 8.50 -3.08 18.43
CA GLN A 12 8.89 -3.94 17.32
C GLN A 12 7.72 -4.23 16.38
N ALA A 13 6.51 -4.38 16.90
CA ALA A 13 5.30 -4.48 16.09
C ALA A 13 5.04 -3.18 15.31
N ASP A 14 5.19 -2.02 15.95
CA ASP A 14 5.02 -0.71 15.30
C ASP A 14 6.09 -0.48 14.22
N ALA A 15 7.36 -0.81 14.48
CA ALA A 15 8.43 -0.71 13.48
C ALA A 15 8.27 -1.71 12.31
N THR A 16 7.71 -2.90 12.57
CA THR A 16 7.37 -3.87 11.52
C THR A 16 6.18 -3.38 10.70
N ALA A 17 5.20 -2.73 11.34
CA ALA A 17 4.07 -2.11 10.67
C ALA A 17 4.52 -0.94 9.78
N ASP A 18 5.49 -0.14 10.23
CA ASP A 18 6.10 0.94 9.44
C ASP A 18 6.85 0.42 8.21
N TRP A 19 7.57 -0.71 8.30
CA TRP A 19 8.16 -1.38 7.11
C TRP A 19 7.07 -1.90 6.16
N LEU A 20 5.91 -2.26 6.70
CA LEU A 20 4.75 -2.72 5.93
C LEU A 20 3.97 -1.57 5.27
N LEU A 21 4.26 -0.31 5.62
CA LEU A 21 3.68 0.83 4.94
C LEU A 21 4.24 0.88 3.52
N PRO A 22 3.38 0.92 2.48
CA PRO A 22 3.85 0.94 1.11
C PRO A 22 4.72 2.17 0.89
N GLN A 23 5.87 1.98 0.27
CA GLN A 23 6.74 3.08 -0.07
C GLN A 23 6.12 3.88 -1.23
N PRO A 24 6.42 5.18 -1.36
CA PRO A 24 5.92 6.00 -2.47
C PRO A 24 6.19 5.39 -3.85
N GLU A 25 7.26 4.61 -3.98
CA GLU A 25 7.63 3.88 -5.19
C GLU A 25 6.62 2.78 -5.56
N ASP A 26 6.03 2.11 -4.57
CA ASP A 26 5.04 1.04 -4.76
C ASP A 26 3.76 1.61 -5.41
N TYR A 27 3.34 2.80 -4.97
CA TYR A 27 2.23 3.52 -5.57
C TYR A 27 2.51 3.95 -7.02
N ALA A 28 3.75 4.39 -7.30
CA ALA A 28 4.16 4.76 -8.65
C ALA A 28 4.23 3.55 -9.60
N ALA A 29 4.47 2.34 -9.08
CA ALA A 29 4.43 1.10 -9.85
C ALA A 29 2.99 0.75 -10.26
N THR A 30 2.03 0.83 -9.33
CA THR A 30 0.60 0.61 -9.63
C THR A 30 0.07 1.61 -10.66
N LEU A 31 0.46 2.88 -10.55
CA LEU A 31 0.05 3.91 -11.52
C LEU A 31 0.62 3.64 -12.92
N ARG A 32 1.91 3.30 -13.03
CA ARG A 32 2.53 2.96 -14.32
C ARG A 32 1.93 1.70 -14.95
N ALA A 33 1.56 0.72 -14.14
CA ALA A 33 0.88 -0.48 -14.62
C ALA A 33 -0.50 -0.12 -15.22
N ALA A 34 -1.27 0.73 -14.55
CA ALA A 34 -2.55 1.23 -15.06
C ALA A 34 -2.41 2.06 -16.33
N GLU A 35 -1.41 2.93 -16.39
CA GLU A 35 -1.11 3.75 -17.58
C GLU A 35 -0.78 2.89 -18.80
N ARG A 36 0.10 1.89 -18.64
CA ARG A 36 0.49 0.99 -19.75
C ARG A 36 -0.70 0.19 -20.28
N GLU A 37 -1.61 -0.23 -19.41
CA GLU A 37 -2.81 -0.94 -19.84
C GLU A 37 -3.82 -0.02 -20.52
N TYR A 38 -4.02 1.19 -20.01
CA TYR A 38 -4.86 2.20 -20.64
C TYR A 38 -4.37 2.56 -22.06
N LEU A 39 -3.05 2.66 -22.23
CA LEU A 39 -2.41 2.90 -23.52
C LEU A 39 -2.40 1.65 -24.43
N GLY A 40 -2.90 0.50 -23.98
CA GLY A 40 -2.93 -0.74 -24.73
C GLY A 40 -1.57 -1.42 -24.92
N LEU A 41 -0.56 -1.01 -24.15
CA LEU A 41 0.82 -1.51 -24.23
C LEU A 41 0.99 -2.85 -23.51
N GLU A 42 0.21 -3.10 -22.46
CA GLU A 42 0.32 -4.30 -21.63
C GLU A 42 -0.99 -4.57 -20.89
N LYS A 43 -1.52 -5.81 -20.92
CA LYS A 43 -2.65 -6.19 -20.06
C LYS A 43 -2.15 -6.76 -18.74
N LYS A 44 -2.67 -6.27 -17.63
CA LYS A 44 -2.42 -6.79 -16.29
C LYS A 44 -3.59 -7.63 -15.80
N ASP A 45 -3.27 -8.59 -14.95
CA ASP A 45 -4.28 -9.27 -14.16
C ASP A 45 -4.58 -8.42 -12.92
N TRP A 46 -5.63 -7.61 -13.02
CA TRP A 46 -6.08 -6.75 -11.93
C TRP A 46 -6.55 -7.52 -10.70
N HIS A 47 -6.90 -8.80 -10.83
CA HIS A 47 -7.30 -9.59 -9.68
C HIS A 47 -6.12 -9.82 -8.73
N ILE A 48 -4.92 -9.97 -9.28
CA ILE A 48 -3.68 -10.11 -8.51
C ILE A 48 -3.26 -8.75 -7.92
N LEU A 49 -3.42 -7.67 -8.67
CA LEU A 49 -3.02 -6.32 -8.27
C LEU A 49 -4.05 -5.59 -7.39
N LEU A 50 -5.23 -6.17 -7.18
CA LEU A 50 -6.34 -5.55 -6.46
C LEU A 50 -5.95 -5.00 -5.07
N PRO A 51 -5.17 -5.71 -4.24
CA PRO A 51 -4.76 -5.20 -2.93
C PRO A 51 -3.87 -3.95 -3.03
N GLU A 52 -3.02 -3.86 -4.06
CA GLU A 52 -2.17 -2.69 -4.29
C GLU A 52 -2.98 -1.50 -4.81
N VAL A 53 -3.94 -1.74 -5.70
CA VAL A 53 -4.85 -0.70 -6.20
C VAL A 53 -5.66 -0.08 -5.06
N VAL A 54 -6.18 -0.89 -4.14
CA VAL A 54 -6.93 -0.38 -2.97
C VAL A 54 -6.03 0.51 -2.10
N ARG A 55 -4.81 0.06 -1.79
CA ARG A 55 -3.84 0.86 -1.02
C ARG A 55 -3.47 2.17 -1.72
N PHE A 56 -3.31 2.15 -3.04
CA PHE A 56 -3.06 3.34 -3.84
C PHE A 56 -4.22 4.34 -3.75
N VAL A 57 -5.47 3.87 -3.85
CA VAL A 57 -6.65 4.74 -3.76
C VAL A 57 -6.77 5.37 -2.37
N ASP A 58 -6.53 4.60 -1.32
CA ASP A 58 -6.60 5.11 0.06
C ASP A 58 -5.49 6.14 0.33
N PHE A 59 -4.27 5.90 -0.19
CA PHE A 59 -3.19 6.88 -0.15
C PHE A 59 -3.58 8.17 -0.88
N ALA A 60 -4.13 8.06 -2.09
CA ALA A 60 -4.54 9.22 -2.88
C ALA A 60 -5.63 10.04 -2.17
N LYS A 61 -6.62 9.39 -1.56
CA LYS A 61 -7.66 10.06 -0.75
C LYS A 61 -7.09 10.81 0.45
N ALA A 62 -6.02 10.29 1.07
CA ALA A 62 -5.38 10.95 2.21
C ALA A 62 -4.52 12.16 1.80
N HIS A 63 -4.05 12.21 0.55
CA HIS A 63 -3.07 13.21 0.09
C HIS A 63 -3.62 14.24 -0.90
N ILE A 64 -4.73 13.96 -1.59
CA ILE A 64 -5.37 14.89 -2.51
C ILE A 64 -6.40 15.72 -1.70
N PRO A 65 -6.20 17.04 -1.53
CA PRO A 65 -7.18 17.89 -0.88
C PRO A 65 -8.46 17.97 -1.73
N THR A 66 -9.61 17.71 -1.11
CA THR A 66 -10.96 17.82 -1.69
C THR A 66 -11.39 19.26 -1.94
#